data_AF-A0A3D4EAR2-F1
#
_entry.id   AF-A0A3D4EAR2-F1
#
_cell.length_a   1.000
_cell.length_b   1.000
_cell.length_c   1.000
_cell.angle_alpha   90.00
_cell.angle_beta   90.00
_cell.angle_gamma   90.00
#
_symmetry.space_group_name_H-M   'P 1'
#
loop_
_entity.id
_entity.type
_entity.pdbx_description
1 polymer ?
#
loop_
_entity_poly.entity_id
_entity_poly.type
_entity_poly.pdbx_seq_one_letter_code
_entity_poly.pdbx_strand_id
1 'polypeptide(L)'
;HFLSGEIDGGESVGGIVGNVGYDNANKSTVSGCSADASVKGNEKVGGLCGWFGNGDHKFSNCTMKGSVTVTGSYCGGLVGYLNDNSKGTFENCQFKGSIKKDGAGVSNTGIAIGADNSNGNVTFTYCVCTIDNQTYMALDGWESGSKSD
;
A
#
# COMPACT_ATOMS: atom_id res chain seq x y z
N HIS A 1 1.91 18.05 -4.34
CA HIS A 1 0.46 18.19 -4.12
C HIS A 1 0.14 17.57 -2.77
N PHE A 2 -0.62 18.25 -1.92
CA PHE A 2 -1.02 17.79 -0.59
C PHE A 2 -2.50 17.41 -0.68
N LEU A 3 -2.83 16.14 -0.48
CA LEU A 3 -4.21 15.69 -0.41
C LEU A 3 -4.58 15.59 1.07
N SER A 4 -5.47 16.46 1.55
CA SER A 4 -6.12 16.32 2.87
C SER A 4 -7.60 16.07 2.68
N GLY A 5 -8.09 14.92 3.15
CA GLY A 5 -9.50 14.55 2.98
C GLY A 5 -9.77 13.08 3.26
N GLU A 6 -11.03 12.69 3.07
CA GLU A 6 -11.47 11.30 3.10
C GLU A 6 -11.50 10.74 1.68
N ILE A 7 -10.92 9.56 1.49
CA ILE A 7 -10.99 8.77 0.28
C ILE A 7 -11.79 7.53 0.62
N ASP A 8 -12.99 7.41 0.06
CA ASP A 8 -13.84 6.23 0.20
C ASP A 8 -14.04 5.58 -1.18
N GLY A 9 -13.78 4.28 -1.28
CA GLY A 9 -13.85 3.54 -2.52
C GLY A 9 -14.20 2.06 -2.32
N GLY A 10 -14.60 1.38 -3.39
CA GLY A 10 -14.88 -0.06 -3.36
C GLY A 10 -13.58 -0.87 -3.37
N GLU A 11 -12.96 -1.00 -4.54
CA GLU A 11 -11.73 -1.77 -4.73
C GLU A 11 -10.58 -0.91 -5.21
N SER A 12 -9.34 -1.35 -4.93
CA SER A 12 -8.10 -0.72 -5.41
C SER A 12 -8.02 0.75 -4.99
N VAL A 13 -8.07 0.98 -3.69
CA VAL A 13 -8.08 2.32 -3.10
C VAL A 13 -6.69 2.66 -2.58
N GLY A 14 -6.13 3.77 -3.05
CA GLY A 14 -4.82 4.24 -2.64
C GLY A 14 -4.84 5.70 -2.23
N GLY A 15 -4.11 6.06 -1.18
CA GLY A 15 -3.97 7.46 -0.75
C GLY A 15 -3.28 8.35 -1.80
N ILE A 16 -2.45 7.75 -2.67
CA ILE A 16 -1.81 8.45 -3.79
C ILE A 16 -2.28 7.89 -5.14
N VAL A 17 -2.30 6.57 -5.30
CA VAL A 17 -2.70 5.91 -6.55
C VAL A 17 -3.60 4.72 -6.26
N GLY A 18 -4.81 4.69 -6.84
CA GLY A 18 -5.68 3.51 -6.67
C GLY A 18 -5.12 2.25 -7.35
N ASN A 19 -4.63 2.41 -8.59
CA ASN A 19 -4.29 1.30 -9.46
C ASN A 19 -3.14 1.69 -10.40
N VAL A 20 -2.15 0.82 -10.56
CA VAL A 20 -1.16 0.90 -11.65
C VAL A 20 -1.15 -0.39 -12.46
N GLY A 21 -1.09 -0.24 -13.78
CA GLY A 21 -0.86 -1.36 -14.69
C GLY A 21 -2.10 -2.24 -14.93
N TYR A 22 -2.16 -2.87 -16.09
CA TYR A 22 -3.20 -3.87 -16.41
C TYR A 22 -2.63 -4.86 -17.43
N ASP A 23 -1.78 -4.36 -18.33
CA ASP A 23 -0.97 -5.15 -19.26
C ASP A 23 0.53 -5.11 -18.87
N ASN A 24 1.25 -6.17 -19.23
CA ASN A 24 2.66 -6.40 -18.94
C ASN A 24 3.60 -5.36 -19.59
N ALA A 25 3.14 -4.64 -20.61
CA ALA A 25 3.91 -3.58 -21.25
C ALA A 25 3.84 -2.23 -20.51
N ASN A 26 2.94 -2.08 -19.51
CA ASN A 26 2.72 -0.81 -18.85
C ASN A 26 3.90 -0.43 -17.95
N LYS A 27 4.25 0.86 -17.99
CA LYS A 27 5.22 1.46 -17.08
C LYS A 27 4.66 2.75 -16.52
N SER A 28 4.86 2.95 -15.23
CA SER A 28 4.37 4.15 -14.54
C SER A 28 5.39 4.58 -13.51
N THR A 29 5.52 5.88 -13.32
CA THR A 29 6.42 6.46 -12.33
C THR A 29 5.65 7.46 -11.50
N VAL A 30 5.69 7.27 -10.19
CA VAL A 30 5.08 8.14 -9.19
C VAL A 30 6.20 8.61 -8.29
N SER A 31 6.42 9.92 -8.20
CA SER A 31 7.54 10.42 -7.43
C SER A 31 7.26 11.76 -6.74
N GLY A 32 7.81 11.92 -5.52
CA GLY A 32 7.69 13.16 -4.75
C GLY A 32 6.26 13.51 -4.33
N CYS A 33 5.38 12.51 -4.25
CA CYS A 33 3.99 12.69 -3.87
C CYS A 33 3.80 12.53 -2.36
N SER A 34 2.92 13.33 -1.75
CA SER A 34 2.53 13.11 -0.36
C SER A 34 1.04 13.36 -0.14
N ALA A 35 0.44 12.54 0.70
CA ALA A 35 -0.95 12.66 1.11
C ALA A 35 -1.06 12.57 2.63
N ASP A 36 -2.07 13.23 3.18
CA ASP A 36 -2.47 13.18 4.59
C ASP A 36 -3.99 12.94 4.62
N ALA A 37 -4.40 11.67 4.53
CA ALA A 37 -5.79 11.34 4.27
C ALA A 37 -6.26 10.12 5.08
N SER A 38 -7.59 10.02 5.24
CA SER A 38 -8.24 8.80 5.68
C SER A 38 -8.67 8.02 4.45
N VAL A 39 -8.11 6.83 4.25
CA VAL A 39 -8.40 5.96 3.12
C VAL A 39 -9.26 4.80 3.62
N LYS A 40 -10.47 4.66 3.08
CA LYS A 40 -11.37 3.56 3.35
C LYS A 40 -11.64 2.79 2.06
N GLY A 41 -11.59 1.46 2.13
CA GLY A 41 -12.04 0.64 1.02
C GLY A 41 -12.43 -0.79 1.39
N ASN A 42 -13.05 -1.49 0.45
CA ASN A 42 -13.44 -2.88 0.61
C ASN A 42 -12.27 -3.82 0.33
N GLU A 43 -11.60 -3.68 -0.82
CA GLU A 43 -10.48 -4.56 -1.20
C GLU A 43 -9.28 -3.81 -1.76
N LYS A 44 -8.08 -4.36 -1.54
CA LYS A 44 -6.80 -3.84 -2.09
C LYS A 44 -6.61 -2.38 -1.70
N VAL A 45 -6.56 -2.15 -0.39
CA VAL A 45 -6.48 -0.81 0.20
C VAL A 45 -5.04 -0.54 0.62
N GLY A 46 -4.43 0.47 0.01
CA GLY A 46 -3.04 0.86 0.27
C GLY A 46 -2.94 2.31 0.72
N GLY A 47 -1.97 2.63 1.58
CA GLY A 47 -1.67 4.03 1.86
C GLY A 47 -1.07 4.74 0.63
N LEU A 48 -0.18 4.10 -0.12
CA LEU A 48 0.35 4.66 -1.37
C LEU A 48 -0.41 4.13 -2.59
N CYS A 49 -0.44 2.80 -2.75
CA CYS A 49 -1.01 2.12 -3.91
C CYS A 49 -2.04 1.07 -3.51
N GLY A 50 -3.26 1.13 -4.03
CA GLY A 50 -4.26 0.09 -3.79
C GLY A 50 -3.89 -1.23 -4.45
N TRP A 51 -3.86 -1.23 -5.79
CA TRP A 51 -3.45 -2.37 -6.61
C TRP A 51 -2.23 -2.05 -7.47
N PHE A 52 -1.17 -2.82 -7.25
CA PHE A 52 0.04 -2.78 -8.05
C PHE A 52 0.01 -3.93 -9.06
N GLY A 53 -0.51 -3.62 -10.24
CA GLY A 53 -0.85 -4.55 -11.31
C GLY A 53 0.32 -4.90 -12.24
N ASN A 54 -0.04 -5.42 -13.40
CA ASN A 54 0.92 -5.92 -14.40
C ASN A 54 1.77 -4.78 -14.97
N GLY A 55 3.07 -5.06 -15.15
CA GLY A 55 4.02 -4.12 -15.74
C GLY A 55 5.21 -3.86 -14.84
N ASP A 56 5.94 -2.79 -15.15
CA ASP A 56 7.14 -2.35 -14.40
C ASP A 56 6.94 -0.92 -13.91
N HIS A 57 6.61 -0.77 -12.62
CA HIS A 57 6.24 0.52 -12.04
C HIS A 57 7.22 0.95 -10.94
N LYS A 58 7.42 2.27 -10.83
CA LYS A 58 8.29 2.86 -9.83
C LYS A 58 7.55 3.86 -8.97
N PHE A 59 7.68 3.71 -7.66
CA PHE A 59 7.29 4.70 -6.67
C PHE A 59 8.55 5.18 -5.97
N SER A 60 8.77 6.50 -5.90
CA SER A 60 9.93 7.05 -5.19
C SER A 60 9.61 8.30 -4.39
N ASN A 61 10.22 8.43 -3.20
CA ASN A 61 10.06 9.61 -2.34
C ASN A 61 8.58 9.94 -2.07
N CYS A 62 7.74 8.92 -1.93
CA CYS A 62 6.30 9.10 -1.70
C CYS A 62 5.97 8.92 -0.22
N THR A 63 5.09 9.74 0.34
CA THR A 63 4.73 9.64 1.76
C THR A 63 3.22 9.74 1.96
N MET A 64 2.63 8.71 2.53
CA MET A 64 1.26 8.75 3.02
C MET A 64 1.24 8.93 4.54
N LYS A 65 0.40 9.85 5.01
CA LYS A 65 0.06 10.05 6.42
C LYS A 65 -1.44 9.85 6.62
N GLY A 66 -1.83 9.43 7.82
CA GLY A 66 -3.24 9.27 8.19
C GLY A 66 -3.64 7.81 8.38
N SER A 67 -4.91 7.50 8.14
CA SER A 67 -5.46 6.17 8.43
C SER A 67 -5.81 5.39 7.17
N VAL A 68 -5.57 4.07 7.20
CA VAL A 68 -6.04 3.13 6.18
C VAL A 68 -7.03 2.17 6.85
N THR A 69 -8.25 2.10 6.33
CA THR A 69 -9.33 1.25 6.85
C THR A 69 -9.79 0.29 5.76
N VAL A 70 -9.78 -1.00 6.04
CA VAL A 70 -10.28 -2.04 5.13
C VAL A 70 -11.48 -2.75 5.73
N THR A 71 -12.48 -3.05 4.91
CA THR A 71 -13.67 -3.82 5.34
C THR A 71 -13.70 -5.25 4.78
N GLY A 72 -12.95 -5.52 3.72
CA GLY A 72 -12.86 -6.82 3.03
C GLY A 72 -11.44 -7.40 3.10
N SER A 73 -10.62 -7.26 2.07
CA SER A 73 -9.31 -7.95 2.01
C SER A 73 -8.17 -7.08 1.49
N TYR A 74 -6.93 -7.51 1.76
CA TYR A 74 -5.70 -6.92 1.22
C TYR A 74 -5.48 -5.47 1.65
N CYS A 75 -4.91 -5.28 2.84
CA CYS A 75 -4.62 -3.95 3.36
C CYS A 75 -3.14 -3.78 3.75
N GLY A 76 -2.51 -2.72 3.24
CA GLY A 76 -1.13 -2.39 3.58
C GLY A 76 -0.90 -0.89 3.68
N GLY A 77 0.06 -0.48 4.52
CA GLY A 77 0.43 0.92 4.65
C GLY A 77 1.05 1.50 3.37
N LEU A 78 1.83 0.71 2.63
CA LEU A 78 2.36 1.13 1.32
C LEU A 78 1.47 0.60 0.19
N VAL A 79 1.22 -0.71 0.17
CA VAL A 79 0.52 -1.35 -0.95
C VAL A 79 -0.57 -2.30 -0.45
N GLY A 80 -1.78 -2.21 -1.02
CA GLY A 80 -2.85 -3.16 -0.73
C GLY A 80 -2.52 -4.56 -1.27
N TYR A 81 -2.27 -4.67 -2.57
CA TYR A 81 -2.00 -5.93 -3.25
C TYR A 81 -0.96 -5.78 -4.37
N LEU A 82 0.04 -6.67 -4.39
CA LEU A 82 1.01 -6.82 -5.49
C LEU A 82 0.60 -8.02 -6.35
N ASN A 83 0.37 -7.79 -7.65
CA ASN A 83 -0.11 -8.82 -8.57
C ASN A 83 1.01 -9.73 -9.12
N ASP A 84 0.65 -10.91 -9.61
CA ASP A 84 1.56 -11.97 -10.07
C ASP A 84 2.58 -11.54 -11.13
N ASN A 85 2.18 -10.69 -12.07
CA ASN A 85 3.06 -10.17 -13.12
C ASN A 85 3.52 -8.73 -12.85
N SER A 86 3.37 -8.26 -11.61
CA SER A 86 3.88 -6.95 -11.23
C SER A 86 5.40 -7.00 -11.03
N LYS A 87 6.07 -5.96 -11.51
CA LYS A 87 7.50 -5.73 -11.34
C LYS A 87 7.72 -4.29 -10.90
N GLY A 88 8.84 -4.06 -10.24
CA GLY A 88 9.35 -2.71 -10.07
C GLY A 88 9.79 -2.41 -8.65
N THR A 89 9.70 -1.14 -8.28
CA THR A 89 10.43 -0.64 -7.11
C THR A 89 9.65 0.40 -6.32
N PHE A 90 9.73 0.29 -5.00
CA PHE A 90 9.40 1.34 -4.05
C PHE A 90 10.69 1.81 -3.39
N GLU A 91 11.02 3.08 -3.54
CA GLU A 91 12.27 3.66 -3.06
C GLU A 91 12.00 4.87 -2.16
N ASN A 92 12.54 4.88 -0.95
CA ASN A 92 12.35 5.97 0.01
C ASN A 92 10.86 6.35 0.21
N CYS A 93 9.99 5.33 0.24
CA CYS A 93 8.55 5.50 0.39
C CYS A 93 8.13 5.29 1.85
N GLN A 94 7.16 6.07 2.32
CA GLN A 94 6.79 6.08 3.72
C GLN A 94 5.29 6.00 3.94
N PHE A 95 4.89 5.26 4.96
CA PHE A 95 3.55 5.30 5.54
C PHE A 95 3.66 5.71 7.01
N LYS A 96 2.82 6.64 7.46
CA LYS A 96 2.79 7.12 8.85
C LYS A 96 1.36 7.27 9.36
N GLY A 97 0.93 6.39 10.25
CA GLY A 97 -0.38 6.49 10.91
C GLY A 97 -0.97 5.13 11.23
N SER A 98 -2.29 4.98 11.13
CA SER A 98 -2.98 3.80 11.65
C SER A 98 -3.52 2.89 10.54
N ILE A 99 -3.48 1.57 10.74
CA ILE A 99 -4.21 0.60 9.89
C ILE A 99 -5.33 -0.05 10.69
N LYS A 100 -6.56 0.00 10.17
CA LYS A 100 -7.79 -0.43 10.85
C LYS A 100 -8.54 -1.50 10.05
N LYS A 101 -8.98 -2.55 10.74
CA LYS A 101 -9.91 -3.56 10.22
C LYS A 101 -11.33 -3.16 10.62
N ASP A 102 -12.23 -2.99 9.67
CA ASP A 102 -13.64 -2.61 9.88
C ASP A 102 -14.56 -3.70 9.28
N GLY A 103 -14.41 -4.94 9.77
CA GLY A 103 -15.19 -6.08 9.31
C GLY A 103 -14.72 -7.40 9.92
N ALA A 104 -15.67 -8.27 10.28
CA ALA A 104 -15.37 -9.57 10.89
C ALA A 104 -14.68 -10.57 9.94
N GLY A 105 -14.74 -10.32 8.62
CA GLY A 105 -14.13 -11.17 7.59
C GLY A 105 -12.82 -10.64 7.03
N VAL A 106 -12.19 -9.65 7.68
CA VAL A 106 -11.01 -9.00 7.12
C VAL A 106 -9.79 -9.93 7.09
N SER A 107 -9.24 -10.16 5.91
CA SER A 107 -8.06 -11.02 5.69
C SER A 107 -6.93 -10.30 4.97
N ASN A 108 -5.71 -10.87 5.08
CA ASN A 108 -4.52 -10.43 4.34
C ASN A 108 -4.19 -8.96 4.58
N THR A 109 -3.81 -8.64 5.81
CA THR A 109 -3.42 -7.29 6.20
C THR A 109 -2.01 -7.28 6.72
N GLY A 110 -1.17 -6.36 6.25
CA GLY A 110 0.19 -6.19 6.73
C GLY A 110 0.52 -4.73 6.97
N ILE A 111 1.61 -4.48 7.69
CA ILE A 111 2.02 -3.11 8.01
C ILE A 111 2.40 -2.36 6.71
N ALA A 112 3.19 -2.99 5.85
CA ALA A 112 3.61 -2.39 4.57
C ALA A 112 2.76 -2.87 3.40
N ILE A 113 2.49 -4.18 3.32
CA ILE A 113 1.88 -4.84 2.17
C ILE A 113 0.73 -5.73 2.65
N GLY A 114 -0.45 -5.65 2.03
CA GLY A 114 -1.58 -6.53 2.38
C GLY A 114 -1.41 -7.96 1.88
N ALA A 115 -1.07 -8.12 0.60
CA ALA A 115 -0.60 -9.39 0.04
C ALA A 115 0.41 -9.17 -1.08
N ASP A 116 1.37 -10.10 -1.17
CA ASP A 116 2.41 -10.11 -2.20
C ASP A 116 2.35 -11.41 -3.02
N ASN A 117 1.85 -11.30 -4.24
CA ASN A 117 1.91 -12.39 -5.22
C ASN A 117 2.93 -12.12 -6.33
N SER A 118 3.73 -11.05 -6.24
CA SER A 118 4.66 -10.62 -7.29
C SER A 118 5.81 -11.58 -7.57
N ASN A 119 5.88 -12.71 -6.86
CA ASN A 119 6.97 -13.69 -6.92
C ASN A 119 8.35 -13.04 -6.64
N GLY A 120 8.39 -12.00 -5.80
CA GLY A 120 9.60 -11.27 -5.43
C GLY A 120 10.12 -10.30 -6.49
N ASN A 121 9.31 -9.99 -7.52
CA ASN A 121 9.70 -9.05 -8.58
C ASN A 121 9.52 -7.57 -8.21
N VAL A 122 8.97 -7.28 -7.02
CA VAL A 122 8.83 -5.92 -6.48
C VAL A 122 9.76 -5.75 -5.29
N THR A 123 10.60 -4.71 -5.33
CA THR A 123 11.57 -4.42 -4.27
C THR A 123 11.20 -3.15 -3.49
N PHE A 124 11.49 -3.17 -2.19
CA PHE A 124 11.26 -2.04 -1.28
C PHE A 124 12.59 -1.62 -0.67
N THR A 125 13.11 -0.47 -1.07
CA THR A 125 14.41 0.05 -0.63
C THR A 125 14.21 1.33 0.16
N TYR A 126 14.79 1.40 1.36
CA TYR A 126 14.64 2.54 2.29
C TYR A 126 13.17 2.93 2.57
N CYS A 127 12.26 1.97 2.47
CA CYS A 127 10.85 2.22 2.76
C CYS A 127 10.57 2.04 4.26
N VAL A 128 9.74 2.92 4.83
CA VAL A 128 9.47 2.94 6.27
C VAL A 128 7.97 3.03 6.52
N CYS A 129 7.44 2.12 7.33
CA CYS A 129 6.09 2.20 7.85
C CYS A 129 6.15 2.49 9.34
N THR A 130 5.62 3.62 9.77
CA THR A 130 5.50 4.00 11.18
C THR A 130 4.03 3.91 11.57
N ILE A 131 3.70 2.91 12.38
CA ILE A 131 2.33 2.70 12.85
C ILE A 131 2.10 3.33 14.22
N ASP A 132 0.91 3.88 14.44
CA ASP A 132 0.49 4.37 15.75
C ASP A 132 -0.27 3.31 16.57
N ASN A 133 -0.59 3.64 17.83
CA ASN A 133 -1.29 2.77 18.77
C ASN A 133 -2.75 2.47 18.41
N GLN A 134 -3.31 3.13 17.39
CA GLN A 134 -4.66 2.85 16.88
C GLN A 134 -4.65 1.74 15.82
N THR A 135 -3.47 1.23 15.47
CA THR A 135 -3.31 0.11 14.53
C THR A 135 -3.77 -1.20 15.18
N TYR A 136 -4.63 -1.95 14.48
CA TYR A 136 -5.15 -3.21 15.00
C TYR A 136 -4.05 -4.28 15.00
N MET A 137 -3.60 -4.74 16.17
CA MET A 137 -2.36 -5.52 16.36
C MET A 137 -2.37 -6.98 15.85
N ALA A 138 -3.47 -7.45 15.28
CA ALA A 138 -3.51 -8.74 14.58
C ALA A 138 -3.36 -8.51 13.06
N LEU A 139 -2.23 -7.92 12.63
CA LEU A 139 -1.86 -7.86 11.21
C LEU A 139 -1.03 -9.09 10.90
N ASP A 140 -1.41 -9.82 9.86
CA ASP A 140 -0.82 -11.12 9.49
C ASP A 140 0.38 -10.95 8.52
N GLY A 141 0.99 -9.74 8.43
CA GLY A 141 1.95 -9.41 7.38
C GLY A 141 3.04 -8.39 7.75
N TRP A 142 4.28 -8.77 7.40
CA TRP A 142 5.56 -8.01 7.42
C TRP A 142 5.73 -6.97 8.53
N GLU A 143 6.34 -7.39 9.65
CA GLU A 143 7.05 -6.48 10.54
C GLU A 143 8.38 -6.10 9.89
N SER A 144 8.69 -4.80 9.81
CA SER A 144 9.93 -4.31 9.23
C SER A 144 11.15 -4.77 10.05
N GLY A 145 11.73 -5.90 9.67
CA GLY A 145 13.03 -6.40 10.12
C GLY A 145 13.88 -6.76 8.90
N SER A 146 14.91 -5.96 8.65
CA SER A 146 16.10 -6.22 7.82
C SER A 146 16.08 -7.46 6.91
N LYS A 147 15.96 -7.25 5.59
CA LYS A 147 16.80 -8.01 4.65
C LYS A 147 18.04 -7.19 4.36
N SER A 148 19.03 -7.30 5.23
CA SER A 148 20.42 -7.25 4.79
C SER A 148 20.69 -8.58 4.08
N ASP A 149 20.88 -8.53 2.78
CA ASP A 149 22.10 -8.96 2.07
C ASP A 149 21.91 -8.74 0.56
#